data_AF-A0A804PT74-F1
#
_entry.id   AF-A0A804PT74-F1
#
_cell.length_a   1.000
_cell.length_b   1.000
_cell.length_c   1.000
_cell.angle_alpha   90.00
_cell.angle_beta   90.00
_cell.angle_gamma   90.00
#
_symmetry.space_group_name_H-M   'P 1'
#
loop_
_entity.id
_entity.type
_entity.pdbx_description
1 polymer ?
#
loop_
_entity_poly.entity_id
_entity_poly.type
_entity_poly.pdbx_seq_one_letter_code
_entity_poly.pdbx_strand_id
1 'polypeptide(L)'
;MAAATVSVPRIKLGSQGLEVSAQGLGCMGMSAFYGPPKPEPDMIKLIHHAVAAGVTLLDTSDMYGPHTNEILLGKALQGGVKEKVELATKFAVSFADGKREIRGDPAYVRAACEASLKRLGIDCIDLYYQHRIDKKVPIEVTVSAVYLLHLIPLFGRCGCHLRVVDVNIQVEAGNAGRGILARQ
;
A
#
# COMPACT_ATOMS: atom_id res chain seq x y z
N MET A 1 -3.72 -3.87 -37.86
CA MET A 1 -2.75 -4.63 -37.04
C MET A 1 -2.97 -4.23 -35.59
N ALA A 2 -3.63 -5.06 -34.78
CA ALA A 2 -3.67 -4.82 -33.33
C ALA A 2 -2.24 -5.00 -32.80
N ALA A 3 -1.68 -3.97 -32.17
CA ALA A 3 -0.39 -4.09 -31.51
C ALA A 3 -0.46 -5.24 -30.51
N ALA A 4 0.53 -6.13 -30.52
CA ALA A 4 0.67 -7.13 -29.48
C ALA A 4 0.69 -6.40 -28.13
N THR A 5 -0.33 -6.62 -27.31
CA THR A 5 -0.38 -6.04 -25.96
C THR A 5 0.76 -6.66 -25.17
N VAL A 6 1.83 -5.90 -24.98
CA VAL A 6 2.93 -6.25 -24.09
C VAL A 6 2.34 -6.37 -22.70
N SER A 7 2.03 -7.59 -22.26
CA SER A 7 1.57 -7.82 -20.89
C SER A 7 2.77 -7.77 -19.97
N VAL A 8 2.71 -6.97 -18.90
CA VAL A 8 3.75 -6.95 -17.88
C VAL A 8 3.88 -8.35 -17.25
N PRO A 9 5.10 -8.96 -17.20
CA PRO A 9 5.29 -10.26 -16.58
C PRO A 9 4.82 -10.28 -15.12
N ARG A 10 4.31 -11.43 -14.67
CA ARG A 10 3.96 -11.67 -13.26
C ARG A 10 5.14 -12.33 -12.54
N ILE A 11 5.37 -11.95 -11.29
CA ILE A 11 6.43 -12.49 -10.41
C ILE A 11 5.89 -12.73 -9.01
N LYS A 12 6.50 -13.67 -8.29
CA LYS A 12 6.23 -13.89 -6.88
C LYS A 12 6.92 -12.83 -6.05
N LEU A 13 6.18 -12.17 -5.16
CA LEU A 13 6.69 -11.22 -4.18
C LEU A 13 6.84 -11.93 -2.83
N GLY A 14 8.09 -12.20 -2.45
CA GLY A 14 8.41 -12.97 -1.24
C GLY A 14 8.08 -14.45 -1.38
N SER A 15 8.07 -15.14 -0.23
CA SER A 15 7.93 -16.61 -0.15
C SER A 15 6.50 -17.10 0.06
N GLN A 16 5.56 -16.21 0.37
CA GLN A 16 4.20 -16.54 0.84
C GLN A 16 3.14 -16.61 -0.28
N GLY A 17 3.58 -16.65 -1.54
CA GLY A 17 2.69 -16.89 -2.68
C GLY A 17 1.91 -15.67 -3.17
N LEU A 18 2.24 -14.45 -2.71
CA LEU A 18 1.73 -13.23 -3.33
C LEU A 18 2.36 -13.10 -4.72
N GLU A 19 1.54 -12.94 -5.76
CA GLU A 19 2.00 -12.69 -7.12
C GLU A 19 1.60 -11.28 -7.53
N VAL A 20 2.48 -10.58 -8.23
CA VAL A 20 2.31 -9.19 -8.67
C VAL A 20 2.91 -9.01 -10.05
N SER A 21 2.59 -7.91 -10.73
CA SER A 21 3.33 -7.52 -11.95
C SER A 21 4.76 -7.11 -11.60
N ALA A 22 5.71 -7.45 -12.47
CA ALA A 22 7.12 -7.08 -12.33
C ALA A 22 7.34 -5.56 -12.24
N GLN A 23 6.39 -4.78 -12.77
CA GLN A 23 6.33 -3.34 -12.60
C GLN A 23 5.09 -2.98 -11.76
N GLY A 24 5.29 -2.19 -10.71
CA GLY A 24 4.20 -1.59 -9.93
C GLY A 24 3.99 -0.10 -10.23
N LEU A 25 2.84 0.43 -9.84
CA LEU A 25 2.52 1.85 -9.92
C LEU A 25 2.55 2.48 -8.52
N GLY A 26 3.58 3.30 -8.26
CA GLY A 26 3.64 4.16 -7.08
C GLY A 26 2.70 5.35 -7.24
N CYS A 27 1.71 5.46 -6.36
CA CYS A 27 0.64 6.47 -6.48
C CYS A 27 0.97 7.78 -5.75
N MET A 28 2.14 7.87 -5.09
CA MET A 28 2.57 9.05 -4.33
C MET A 28 2.41 10.37 -5.10
N GLY A 29 2.92 10.41 -6.34
CA GLY A 29 2.93 11.63 -7.17
C GLY A 29 1.54 12.12 -7.60
N MET A 30 0.49 11.33 -7.41
CA MET A 30 -0.88 11.73 -7.76
C MET A 30 -1.43 12.78 -6.79
N SER A 31 -0.97 12.79 -5.54
CA SER A 31 -1.42 13.77 -4.53
C SER A 31 -0.35 14.23 -3.54
N ALA A 32 0.92 13.81 -3.68
CA ALA A 32 1.99 14.17 -2.75
C ALA A 32 3.37 14.33 -3.42
N PHE A 33 4.21 15.18 -2.84
CA PHE A 33 5.67 15.32 -3.02
C PHE A 33 6.22 15.67 -4.43
N TYR A 34 5.50 15.46 -5.53
CA TYR A 34 5.94 15.77 -6.89
C TYR A 34 5.15 16.89 -7.56
N GLY A 35 4.98 17.99 -6.81
CA GLY A 35 4.25 19.17 -7.27
C GLY A 35 2.78 19.15 -6.85
N PRO A 36 1.96 20.08 -7.38
CA PRO A 36 0.56 20.16 -7.03
C PRO A 36 -0.19 18.89 -7.47
N PRO A 37 -1.19 18.44 -6.69
CA PRO A 37 -2.06 17.34 -7.09
C PRO A 37 -2.65 17.57 -8.47
N LYS A 38 -2.71 16.51 -9.26
CA LYS A 38 -3.36 16.55 -10.58
C LYS A 38 -4.87 16.33 -10.42
N PRO A 39 -5.69 16.74 -11.40
CA PRO A 39 -7.13 16.50 -11.34
C PRO A 39 -7.44 15.02 -11.09
N GLU A 40 -8.30 14.75 -10.11
CA GLU A 40 -8.69 13.39 -9.71
C GLU A 40 -9.14 12.51 -10.90
N PRO A 41 -10.00 12.99 -11.83
CA PRO A 41 -10.43 12.18 -12.97
C PRO A 41 -9.28 11.68 -13.85
N ASP A 42 -8.22 12.48 -13.99
CA ASP A 42 -7.05 12.11 -14.81
C ASP A 42 -6.17 11.08 -14.11
N MET A 43 -6.07 11.16 -12.78
CA MET A 43 -5.35 10.14 -12.00
C MET A 43 -6.09 8.81 -11.96
N ILE A 44 -7.42 8.83 -11.88
CA ILE A 44 -8.24 7.61 -12.01
C ILE A 44 -8.04 6.97 -13.39
N LYS A 45 -8.09 7.77 -14.48
CA LYS A 45 -7.80 7.28 -15.84
C LYS A 45 -6.39 6.69 -15.95
N LEU A 46 -5.40 7.31 -15.31
CA LEU A 46 -4.03 6.81 -15.30
C LEU A 46 -3.92 5.44 -14.60
N ILE A 47 -4.57 5.28 -13.44
CA ILE A 47 -4.63 3.99 -12.73
C ILE A 47 -5.28 2.94 -13.64
N HIS A 48 -6.44 3.25 -14.23
CA HIS A 48 -7.14 2.32 -15.12
C HIS A 48 -6.32 1.95 -16.35
N HIS A 49 -5.59 2.91 -16.92
CA HIS A 49 -4.66 2.66 -18.03
C HIS A 49 -3.53 1.71 -17.62
N ALA A 50 -2.91 1.93 -16.46
CA ALA A 50 -1.85 1.05 -15.97
C ALA A 50 -2.37 -0.38 -15.75
N VAL A 51 -3.57 -0.52 -15.15
CA VAL A 51 -4.21 -1.83 -14.95
C VAL A 51 -4.53 -2.50 -16.28
N ALA A 52 -5.04 -1.75 -17.26
CA ALA A 52 -5.29 -2.27 -18.61
C ALA A 52 -4.00 -2.69 -19.34
N ALA A 53 -2.86 -2.07 -19.01
CA ALA A 53 -1.54 -2.43 -19.52
C ALA A 53 -0.90 -3.64 -18.80
N GLY A 54 -1.56 -4.22 -17.80
CA GLY A 54 -1.07 -5.39 -17.06
C GLY A 54 -0.31 -5.06 -15.77
N VAL A 55 -0.29 -3.79 -15.33
CA VAL A 55 0.18 -3.45 -13.99
C VAL A 55 -0.87 -3.86 -12.97
N THR A 56 -0.45 -4.60 -11.96
CA THR A 56 -1.34 -5.20 -10.96
C THR A 56 -0.92 -4.82 -9.53
N LEU A 57 0.32 -4.36 -9.30
CA LEU A 57 0.72 -3.80 -8.02
C LEU A 57 0.49 -2.28 -7.97
N LEU A 58 -0.37 -1.83 -7.05
CA LEU A 58 -0.57 -0.41 -6.73
C LEU A 58 0.00 -0.10 -5.35
N ASP A 59 0.85 0.93 -5.23
CA ASP A 59 1.48 1.32 -3.95
C ASP A 59 1.04 2.72 -3.50
N THR A 60 0.54 2.83 -2.25
CA THR A 60 0.13 4.09 -1.60
C THR A 60 0.60 4.15 -0.15
N SER A 61 0.24 5.18 0.61
CA SER A 61 0.56 5.34 2.04
C SER A 61 -0.52 6.13 2.74
N ASP A 62 -0.76 5.82 4.01
CA ASP A 62 -1.63 6.58 4.90
C ASP A 62 -1.37 8.11 4.85
N MET A 63 -0.11 8.52 4.74
CA MET A 63 0.32 9.91 4.85
C MET A 63 0.35 10.70 3.53
N TYR A 64 0.08 10.08 2.38
CA TYR A 64 0.13 10.78 1.09
C TYR A 64 -1.08 11.71 0.89
N GLY A 65 -0.84 13.00 0.61
CA GLY A 65 -1.89 14.00 0.44
C GLY A 65 -1.72 15.23 1.33
N PRO A 66 -1.86 15.11 2.67
CA PRO A 66 -2.10 13.92 3.52
C PRO A 66 -3.47 13.25 3.40
N HIS A 67 -3.54 11.92 3.58
CA HIS A 67 -4.74 11.07 3.56
C HIS A 67 -5.60 11.08 2.28
N THR A 68 -5.35 11.96 1.31
CA THR A 68 -6.17 12.07 0.09
C THR A 68 -5.82 11.01 -0.96
N ASN A 69 -4.62 10.44 -0.94
CA ASN A 69 -4.21 9.44 -1.93
C ASN A 69 -5.01 8.14 -1.80
N GLU A 70 -5.23 7.67 -0.58
CA GLU A 70 -6.04 6.47 -0.32
C GLU A 70 -7.50 6.69 -0.71
N ILE A 71 -8.04 7.90 -0.56
CA ILE A 71 -9.40 8.23 -1.02
C ILE A 71 -9.48 8.20 -2.56
N LEU A 72 -8.49 8.76 -3.25
CA LEU A 72 -8.37 8.71 -4.71
C LEU A 72 -8.34 7.25 -5.20
N LEU A 73 -7.49 6.41 -4.59
CA LEU A 73 -7.37 5.01 -4.94
C LEU A 73 -8.66 4.25 -4.64
N GLY A 74 -9.31 4.53 -3.50
CA GLY A 74 -10.60 3.93 -3.17
C GLY A 74 -11.65 4.15 -4.26
N LYS A 75 -11.70 5.35 -4.86
CA LYS A 75 -12.55 5.63 -6.02
C LYS A 75 -12.10 4.87 -7.28
N ALA A 76 -10.80 4.83 -7.55
CA ALA A 76 -10.25 4.16 -8.73
C ALA A 76 -10.45 2.62 -8.71
N LEU A 77 -10.55 2.03 -7.51
CA LEU A 77 -10.67 0.59 -7.29
C LEU A 77 -12.11 0.05 -7.43
N GLN A 78 -13.12 0.94 -7.54
CA GLN A 78 -14.51 0.55 -7.73
C GLN A 78 -14.74 -0.13 -9.09
N GLY A 79 -15.90 -0.78 -9.26
CA GLY A 79 -16.32 -1.31 -10.56
C GLY A 79 -15.51 -2.51 -11.05
N GLY A 80 -15.01 -3.35 -10.13
CA GLY A 80 -14.29 -4.58 -10.51
C GLY A 80 -12.78 -4.41 -10.70
N VAL A 81 -12.21 -3.24 -10.36
CA VAL A 81 -10.78 -2.97 -10.51
C VAL A 81 -9.98 -3.57 -9.35
N LYS A 82 -10.52 -3.57 -8.12
CA LYS A 82 -9.83 -4.14 -6.94
C LYS A 82 -9.45 -5.61 -7.12
N GLU A 83 -10.25 -6.38 -7.82
CA GLU A 83 -10.06 -7.80 -8.09
C GLU A 83 -8.94 -8.06 -9.10
N LYS A 84 -8.50 -7.02 -9.82
CA LYS A 84 -7.43 -7.08 -10.82
C LYS A 84 -6.08 -6.64 -10.29
N VAL A 85 -6.01 -6.18 -9.03
CA VAL A 85 -4.81 -5.56 -8.46
C VAL A 85 -4.53 -6.03 -7.04
N GLU A 86 -3.24 -6.18 -6.76
CA GLU A 86 -2.69 -6.26 -5.42
C GLU A 86 -2.40 -4.84 -4.91
N LEU A 87 -3.08 -4.44 -3.84
CA LEU A 87 -2.93 -3.11 -3.24
C LEU A 87 -1.96 -3.16 -2.05
N ALA A 88 -0.92 -2.33 -2.13
CA ALA A 88 0.00 -2.04 -1.06
C ALA A 88 -0.31 -0.69 -0.40
N THR A 89 -0.40 -0.67 0.93
CA THR A 89 -0.33 0.58 1.71
C THR A 89 0.62 0.42 2.89
N LYS A 90 1.04 1.56 3.42
CA LYS A 90 2.09 1.66 4.43
C LYS A 90 1.74 2.67 5.50
N PHE A 91 2.26 2.41 6.69
CA PHE A 91 2.09 3.21 7.91
C PHE A 91 3.46 3.58 8.48
N ALA A 92 3.48 4.51 9.44
CA ALA A 92 4.53 4.79 10.44
C ALA A 92 4.72 6.28 10.61
N VAL A 93 4.32 7.09 9.62
CA VAL A 93 4.52 8.53 9.65
C VAL A 93 3.30 9.20 10.27
N SER A 94 3.48 9.74 11.47
CA SER A 94 2.47 10.58 12.14
C SER A 94 2.94 12.02 12.21
N PHE A 95 1.99 12.92 12.50
CA PHE A 95 2.29 14.32 12.79
C PHE A 95 1.74 14.66 14.17
N ALA A 96 2.60 15.09 15.07
CA ALA A 96 2.25 15.60 16.40
C ALA A 96 2.80 17.02 16.51
N ASP A 97 1.94 18.00 16.81
CA ASP A 97 2.30 19.42 16.93
C ASP A 97 3.09 19.98 15.73
N GLY A 98 2.70 19.57 14.51
CA GLY A 98 3.36 19.96 13.26
C GLY A 98 4.72 19.29 13.03
N LYS A 99 5.18 18.45 13.96
CA LYS A 99 6.42 17.67 13.82
C LYS A 99 6.10 16.28 13.30
N ARG A 100 6.87 15.86 12.32
CA ARG A 100 6.84 14.49 11.82
C ARG A 100 7.44 13.55 12.85
N GLU A 101 6.70 12.52 13.21
CA GLU A 101 7.16 11.42 14.06
C GLU A 101 7.09 10.09 13.31
N ILE A 102 7.91 9.14 13.75
CA ILE A 102 7.88 7.76 13.28
C ILE A 102 7.34 6.89 14.42
N ARG A 103 6.30 6.12 14.14
CA ARG A 103 5.56 5.31 15.11
C ARG A 103 5.47 3.86 14.62
N GLY A 104 5.99 2.93 15.43
CA GLY A 104 5.92 1.48 15.20
C GLY A 104 5.17 0.73 16.31
N ASP A 105 4.64 1.45 17.31
CA ASP A 105 3.94 0.80 18.42
C ASP A 105 2.62 0.11 17.97
N PRO A 106 2.21 -0.97 18.64
CA PRO A 106 1.05 -1.77 18.23
C PRO A 106 -0.26 -0.98 18.13
N ALA A 107 -0.46 0.00 19.02
CA ALA A 107 -1.66 0.83 19.01
C ALA A 107 -1.73 1.69 17.73
N TYR A 108 -0.61 2.31 17.34
CA TYR A 108 -0.52 3.07 16.10
C TYR A 108 -0.69 2.17 14.86
N VAL A 109 -0.01 1.01 14.83
CA VAL A 109 -0.11 0.04 13.72
C VAL A 109 -1.57 -0.31 13.42
N ARG A 110 -2.34 -0.65 14.46
CA ARG A 110 -3.77 -0.98 14.33
C ARG A 110 -4.60 0.21 13.87
N ALA A 111 -4.44 1.36 14.53
CA ALA A 111 -5.20 2.56 14.20
C ALA A 111 -4.95 3.05 12.77
N ALA A 112 -3.69 3.00 12.31
CA ALA A 112 -3.32 3.37 10.95
C ALA A 112 -3.94 2.41 9.92
N CYS A 113 -3.92 1.10 10.18
CA CYS A 113 -4.51 0.09 9.30
C CYS A 113 -6.02 0.30 9.15
N GLU A 114 -6.73 0.47 10.26
CA GLU A 114 -8.17 0.76 10.26
C GLU A 114 -8.48 2.06 9.51
N ALA A 115 -7.71 3.12 9.76
CA ALA A 115 -7.90 4.38 9.06
C ALA A 115 -7.68 4.25 7.54
N SER A 116 -6.69 3.47 7.11
CA SER A 116 -6.41 3.18 5.70
C SER A 116 -7.53 2.40 5.04
N LEU A 117 -8.00 1.30 5.65
CA LEU A 117 -9.16 0.53 5.14
C LEU A 117 -10.39 1.41 4.94
N LYS A 118 -10.67 2.29 5.91
CA LYS A 118 -11.79 3.23 5.83
C LYS A 118 -11.65 4.22 4.68
N ARG A 119 -10.45 4.79 4.46
CA ARG A 119 -10.20 5.75 3.37
C ARG A 119 -10.24 5.11 1.99
N LEU A 120 -9.68 3.90 1.88
CA LEU A 120 -9.72 3.09 0.66
C LEU A 120 -11.14 2.57 0.37
N GLY A 121 -11.98 2.42 1.39
CA GLY A 121 -13.32 1.86 1.24
C GLY A 121 -13.30 0.38 0.84
N ILE A 122 -12.30 -0.37 1.30
CA ILE A 122 -12.09 -1.79 1.01
C ILE A 122 -11.96 -2.60 2.31
N ASP A 123 -12.14 -3.91 2.19
CA ASP A 123 -12.13 -4.82 3.34
C ASP A 123 -10.80 -5.55 3.54
N CYS A 124 -9.91 -5.44 2.56
CA CYS A 124 -8.69 -6.21 2.49
C CYS A 124 -7.57 -5.42 1.81
N ILE A 125 -6.40 -5.39 2.44
CA ILE A 125 -5.15 -4.86 1.90
C ILE A 125 -4.26 -6.05 1.59
N ASP A 126 -3.76 -6.14 0.35
CA ASP A 126 -2.94 -7.27 -0.09
C ASP A 126 -1.51 -7.19 0.47
N LEU A 127 -1.00 -5.99 0.70
CA LEU A 127 0.33 -5.78 1.26
C LEU A 127 0.33 -4.59 2.24
N TYR A 128 0.58 -4.86 3.52
CA TYR A 128 0.65 -3.82 4.55
C TYR A 128 2.00 -3.81 5.25
N TYR A 129 2.69 -2.66 5.22
CA TYR A 129 4.07 -2.62 5.66
C TYR A 129 4.49 -1.30 6.32
N GLN A 130 5.55 -1.37 7.12
CA GLN A 130 6.11 -0.20 7.80
C GLN A 130 6.89 0.68 6.80
N HIS A 131 6.52 1.94 6.70
CA HIS A 131 7.12 2.94 5.83
C HIS A 131 8.53 3.33 6.30
N ARG A 132 8.74 3.43 7.62
CA ARG A 132 10.01 3.78 8.26
C ARG A 132 10.11 3.12 9.63
N ILE A 133 11.30 2.63 9.97
CA ILE A 133 11.57 1.96 11.26
C ILE A 133 11.48 2.98 12.40
N ASP A 134 10.64 2.70 13.39
CA ASP A 134 10.63 3.39 14.67
C ASP A 134 11.77 2.87 15.54
N LYS A 135 12.78 3.71 15.79
CA LYS A 135 13.96 3.33 16.59
C LYS A 135 13.68 3.23 18.09
N LYS A 136 12.50 3.64 18.56
CA LYS A 136 12.11 3.58 19.98
C LYS A 136 11.41 2.27 20.33
N VAL A 137 10.90 1.55 19.34
CA VAL A 137 10.16 0.29 19.51
C VAL A 137 10.97 -0.84 18.88
N PRO A 138 11.25 -1.96 19.58
CA PRO A 138 11.91 -3.11 18.97
C PRO A 138 11.15 -3.57 17.72
N ILE A 139 11.87 -3.91 16.66
CA ILE A 139 11.25 -4.22 15.36
C ILE A 139 10.31 -5.43 15.46
N GLU A 140 10.64 -6.40 16.31
CA GLU A 140 9.84 -7.59 16.59
C GLU A 140 8.47 -7.23 17.15
N VAL A 141 8.37 -6.17 17.96
CA VAL A 141 7.09 -5.68 18.51
C VAL A 141 6.23 -5.09 17.39
N THR A 142 6.84 -4.31 16.49
CA THR A 142 6.14 -3.73 15.33
C THR A 142 5.66 -4.83 14.38
N VAL A 143 6.55 -5.75 14.00
CA VAL A 143 6.25 -6.87 13.10
C VAL A 143 5.19 -7.78 13.69
N SER A 144 5.27 -8.08 14.99
CA SER A 144 4.24 -8.87 15.68
C SER A 144 2.89 -8.16 15.63
N ALA A 145 2.84 -6.85 15.84
CA ALA A 145 1.59 -6.10 15.72
C ALA A 145 1.00 -6.17 14.32
N VAL A 146 1.82 -6.02 13.28
CA VAL A 146 1.39 -6.16 11.88
C VAL A 146 0.87 -7.57 11.62
N TYR A 147 1.59 -8.60 12.06
CA TYR A 147 1.18 -10.01 11.95
C TYR A 147 -0.18 -10.24 12.61
N LEU A 148 -0.37 -9.81 13.86
CA LEU A 148 -1.62 -10.03 14.59
C LEU A 148 -2.85 -9.39 13.92
N LEU A 149 -2.69 -8.38 13.04
CA LEU A 149 -3.83 -7.80 12.31
C LEU A 149 -4.55 -8.80 11.41
N HIS A 150 -3.89 -9.86 10.94
CA HIS A 150 -4.55 -10.90 10.14
C HIS A 150 -5.42 -11.85 10.98
N LEU A 151 -5.26 -11.85 12.31
CA LEU A 151 -5.99 -12.72 13.24
C LEU A 151 -7.20 -12.04 13.88
N ILE A 152 -7.31 -10.72 13.75
CA ILE A 152 -8.28 -9.90 14.48
C ILE A 152 -9.27 -9.28 13.49
N PRO A 153 -10.58 -9.27 13.77
CA PRO A 153 -11.53 -8.52 12.97
C PRO A 153 -11.17 -7.03 12.96
N LEU A 154 -10.94 -6.47 11.79
CA LEU A 154 -10.85 -5.02 11.60
C LEU A 154 -12.26 -4.52 11.27
N PHE A 155 -12.73 -3.48 11.98
CA PHE A 155 -14.11 -2.97 11.86
C PHE A 155 -15.24 -4.01 12.05
N GLY A 156 -15.05 -5.03 12.89
CA GLY A 156 -16.08 -6.05 13.13
C GLY A 156 -16.41 -6.93 11.91
N ARG A 157 -15.58 -6.85 10.85
CA ARG A 157 -15.71 -7.73 9.68
C ARG A 157 -14.83 -8.97 9.89
N CYS A 158 -15.44 -10.15 9.87
CA CYS A 158 -14.71 -11.41 9.88
C CYS A 158 -14.06 -11.63 8.50
N GLY A 159 -12.77 -11.95 8.46
CA GLY A 159 -12.11 -12.42 7.23
C GLY A 159 -11.23 -11.42 6.48
N CYS A 160 -10.88 -10.27 7.06
CA CYS A 160 -9.86 -9.36 6.50
C CYS A 160 -8.53 -10.11 6.30
N HIS A 161 -8.25 -10.54 5.07
CA HIS A 161 -7.01 -11.26 4.73
C HIS A 161 -5.88 -10.27 4.49
N LEU A 162 -5.34 -9.70 5.56
CA LEU A 162 -4.07 -8.98 5.46
C LEU A 162 -2.99 -10.01 5.12
N ARG A 163 -2.41 -9.95 3.90
CA ARG A 163 -1.21 -10.74 3.60
C ARG A 163 -0.01 -9.90 4.03
N VAL A 164 0.36 -10.11 5.29
CA VAL A 164 1.51 -9.45 5.91
C VAL A 164 2.78 -9.91 5.21
N VAL A 165 3.67 -8.96 4.97
CA VAL A 165 4.92 -9.18 4.26
C VAL A 165 5.94 -9.87 5.15
N ASP A 166 6.63 -10.85 4.56
CA ASP A 166 7.96 -11.31 4.95
C ASP A 166 8.82 -10.14 5.46
N VAL A 167 9.38 -10.29 6.67
CA VAL A 167 10.16 -9.25 7.37
C VAL A 167 11.29 -8.70 6.49
N ASN A 168 11.82 -9.53 5.58
CA ASN A 168 12.89 -9.13 4.66
C ASN A 168 12.49 -8.01 3.69
N ILE A 169 11.25 -8.02 3.18
CA ILE A 169 10.76 -6.97 2.26
C ILE A 169 10.62 -5.63 3.00
N GLN A 170 10.28 -5.65 4.30
CA GLN A 170 10.24 -4.43 5.13
C GLN A 170 11.63 -3.83 5.35
N VAL A 171 12.65 -4.67 5.57
CA VAL A 171 14.04 -4.24 5.75
C VAL A 171 14.59 -3.60 4.47
N GLU A 172 14.30 -4.19 3.31
CA GLU A 172 14.73 -3.63 2.01
C GLU A 172 13.96 -2.35 1.63
N ALA A 173 12.63 -2.33 1.82
CA ALA A 173 11.81 -1.15 1.55
C ALA A 173 12.14 0.04 2.48
N GLY A 174 12.54 -0.25 3.73
CA GLY A 174 12.98 0.74 4.71
C GLY A 174 14.25 1.50 4.30
N ASN A 175 15.15 0.85 3.57
CA ASN A 175 16.39 1.46 3.07
C ASN A 175 16.21 2.22 1.73
N ALA A 176 15.25 1.83 0.89
CA ALA A 176 15.19 2.33 -0.48
C ALA A 176 14.51 3.70 -0.64
N GLY A 177 13.53 4.06 0.21
CA GLY A 177 12.76 5.30 0.06
C GLY A 177 12.02 5.47 -1.30
N ARG A 178 12.14 4.49 -2.20
CA ARG A 178 11.53 4.34 -3.51
C ARG A 178 10.56 3.16 -3.39
N GLY A 179 9.41 3.23 -4.07
CA GLY A 179 8.36 2.21 -4.00
C GLY A 179 8.91 0.79 -4.21
N ILE A 180 8.15 -0.21 -3.76
CA ILE A 180 8.55 -1.62 -3.85
C ILE A 180 8.84 -1.97 -5.32
N LEU A 181 10.12 -2.06 -5.66
CA LEU A 181 10.59 -2.74 -6.86
C LEU A 181 10.80 -4.18 -6.41
N ALA A 182 9.93 -5.06 -6.90
CA ALA A 182 10.08 -6.49 -6.71
C ALA A 182 11.33 -6.97 -7.46
N ARG A 183 12.49 -6.88 -6.79
CA ARG A 183 13.74 -7.43 -7.29
C ARG A 183 13.92 -8.82 -6.68
N GLN A 184 14.35 -9.75 -7.54
CA GLN A 184 14.79 -11.09 -7.18
C GLN A 184 16.07 -11.05 -6.35
#